data_AF-F6GU83-F1
#
_entry.id   AF-F6GU83-F1
#
_cell.length_a   1.000
_cell.length_b   1.000
_cell.length_c   1.000
_cell.angle_alpha   90.00
_cell.angle_beta   90.00
_cell.angle_gamma   90.00
#
_symmetry.space_group_name_H-M   'P 1'
#
loop_
_entity.id
_entity.type
_entity.pdbx_description
1 polymer ?
#
loop_
_entity_poly.entity_id
_entity_poly.type
_entity_poly.pdbx_seq_one_letter_code
_entity_poly.pdbx_strand_id
1 'polypeptide(L)'
;MEFVVTDLITDILVRYQGALPDLFREGHSVVVEGFVKPFTDEIRKEVSARSVSGKARSGDYYFSGIEVLAKHDEKYMPKEVAEAIERNKKKLAEMPEDGERAKST
;
A
#
# COMPACT_ATOMS: atom_id res chain seq x y z
N MET A 1 10.54 -13.33 7.13
CA MET A 1 11.12 -12.42 6.12
C MET A 1 11.59 -11.15 6.79
N GLU A 2 12.66 -10.56 6.26
CA GLU A 2 13.25 -9.32 6.79
C GLU A 2 13.42 -8.37 5.62
N PHE A 3 12.96 -7.14 5.77
CA PHE A 3 13.07 -6.09 4.76
C PHE A 3 13.24 -4.74 5.44
N VAL A 4 13.73 -3.76 4.68
CA VAL A 4 13.93 -2.41 5.19
C VAL A 4 12.83 -1.51 4.63
N VAL A 5 12.17 -0.76 5.51
CA VAL A 5 11.20 0.28 5.13
C VAL A 5 11.85 1.63 5.41
N THR A 6 11.75 2.55 4.46
CA THR A 6 12.26 3.92 4.62
C THR A 6 11.09 4.90 4.68
N ASP A 7 11.10 5.78 5.69
CA ASP A 7 10.18 6.91 5.81
C ASP A 7 10.82 8.20 5.24
N LEU A 8 11.60 8.08 4.15
CA LEU A 8 12.40 9.15 3.52
C LEU A 8 13.56 9.72 4.36
N ILE A 9 13.48 9.64 5.68
CA ILE A 9 14.50 10.15 6.62
C ILE A 9 15.30 8.99 7.21
N THR A 10 14.60 7.97 7.71
CA THR A 10 15.18 6.86 8.46
C THR A 10 14.79 5.53 7.82
N ASP A 11 15.75 4.61 7.77
CA ASP A 11 15.56 3.22 7.40
C ASP A 11 15.24 2.40 8.66
N ILE A 12 14.19 1.57 8.61
CA ILE A 12 13.73 0.75 9.72
C ILE A 12 13.74 -0.71 9.28
N LEU A 13 14.40 -1.57 10.07
CA LEU A 13 14.36 -3.01 9.84
C LEU A 13 13.01 -3.58 10.28
N VAL A 14 12.28 -4.18 9.35
CA VAL A 14 11.03 -4.89 9.61
C VAL A 14 11.28 -6.38 9.52
N ARG A 15 10.98 -7.10 10.60
CA ARG A 15 10.92 -8.56 10.64
C ARG A 15 9.48 -8.99 10.64
N TYR A 16 9.07 -9.65 9.56
CA TYR A 16 7.71 -10.14 9.36
C TYR A 16 7.67 -11.66 9.33
N GLN A 17 6.73 -12.26 10.04
CA GLN A 17 6.51 -13.70 10.06
C GLN A 17 5.17 -14.02 9.38
N GLY A 18 5.22 -14.29 8.07
CA GLY A 18 4.03 -14.61 7.27
C GLY A 18 4.31 -14.60 5.78
N ALA A 19 3.25 -14.69 4.99
CA ALA A 19 3.30 -14.54 3.54
C ALA A 19 3.17 -13.06 3.17
N LEU A 20 4.10 -12.56 2.36
CA LEU A 20 3.99 -11.21 1.82
C LEU A 20 2.93 -11.18 0.71
N PRO A 21 2.14 -10.10 0.59
CA PRO A 21 1.21 -9.96 -0.53
C PRO A 21 1.95 -9.93 -1.87
N ASP A 22 1.34 -10.45 -2.93
CA ASP A 22 1.93 -10.49 -4.28
C ASP A 22 2.42 -9.12 -4.79
N LEU A 23 1.75 -8.04 -4.36
CA LEU A 23 2.09 -6.68 -4.75
C LEU A 23 3.28 -6.09 -3.97
N PHE A 24 3.83 -6.82 -3.00
CA PHE A 24 5.01 -6.38 -2.24
C PHE A 24 6.26 -6.43 -3.13
N ARG A 25 6.72 -5.26 -3.59
CA ARG A 25 7.91 -5.11 -4.43
C ARG A 25 8.69 -3.85 -4.05
N GLU A 26 9.99 -3.87 -4.32
CA GLU A 26 10.87 -2.72 -4.11
C GLU A 26 10.34 -1.48 -4.88
N GLY A 27 10.48 -0.30 -4.28
CA GLY A 27 10.00 0.97 -4.85
C GLY A 27 8.52 1.28 -4.64
N HIS A 28 7.73 0.38 -4.05
CA HIS A 28 6.32 0.61 -3.73
C HIS A 28 6.14 1.00 -2.25
N SER A 29 5.06 1.74 -1.98
CA SER A 29 4.68 2.07 -0.61
C SER A 29 4.01 0.87 0.08
N VAL A 30 4.42 0.62 1.31
CA VAL A 30 3.94 -0.49 2.14
C VAL A 30 3.55 0.07 3.51
N VAL A 31 2.49 -0.49 4.09
CA VAL A 31 2.09 -0.25 5.47
C VAL A 31 2.35 -1.54 6.24
N VAL A 32 3.05 -1.44 7.37
CA VAL A 32 3.33 -2.58 8.24
C VAL A 32 2.70 -2.29 9.59
N GLU A 33 1.89 -3.22 10.07
CA GLU A 33 1.36 -3.20 11.44
C GLU A 33 2.18 -4.15 12.31
N GLY A 34 2.45 -3.77 13.56
CA GLY A 34 3.28 -4.57 14.45
C GLY A 34 3.81 -3.82 15.67
N PHE A 35 4.88 -4.36 16.26
CA PHE A 35 5.46 -3.87 17.51
C PHE A 35 6.92 -3.49 17.33
N VAL A 36 7.31 -2.33 17.88
CA VAL A 36 8.71 -1.95 18.00
C VAL A 36 9.35 -2.78 19.11
N LYS A 37 10.46 -3.46 18.81
CA LYS A 37 11.24 -4.24 19.77
C LYS A 37 12.67 -3.71 19.83
N PRO A 38 13.28 -3.64 21.03
CA PRO A 38 14.67 -3.25 21.15
C PRO A 38 15.59 -4.33 20.56
N PHE A 39 16.66 -3.89 19.92
CA PHE A 39 17.77 -4.73 19.53
C PHE A 39 18.53 -5.14 20.78
N THR A 40 18.53 -6.43 21.09
CA THR A 40 19.47 -7.01 22.05
C THR A 40 20.84 -7.18 21.38
N ASP A 41 21.90 -7.26 22.19
CA ASP A 41 23.29 -7.37 21.72
C ASP A 41 23.50 -8.56 20.75
N GLU A 42 22.75 -9.64 20.97
CA GLU A 42 22.75 -10.84 20.14
C GLU A 42 22.23 -10.58 18.71
N ILE A 43 21.12 -9.85 18.60
CA ILE A 43 20.52 -9.50 17.31
C ILE A 43 21.38 -8.45 16.58
N ARG A 44 22.04 -7.54 17.31
CA ARG A 44 22.99 -6.58 16.70
C ARG A 44 24.13 -7.28 15.97
N LYS A 45 24.65 -8.37 16.52
CA LYS A 45 25.68 -9.21 15.86
C LYS A 45 25.13 -9.92 14.62
N GLU A 46 23.93 -10.51 14.72
CA GLU A 46 23.29 -11.21 13.60
C GLU A 46 22.99 -10.27 12.43
N VAL A 47 22.44 -9.09 12.73
CA VAL A 47 22.09 -8.07 11.73
C VAL A 47 23.32 -7.34 11.21
N SER A 48 24.43 -7.30 11.96
CA SER A 48 25.72 -6.79 11.45
C SER A 48 26.37 -7.70 10.40
N ALA A 49 26.13 -9.01 10.49
CA ALA A 49 26.64 -9.98 9.53
C ALA A 49 25.83 -10.04 8.22
N ARG A 50 24.55 -9.66 8.26
CA ARG A 50 23.67 -9.63 7.09
C ARG A 50 23.69 -8.24 6.44
N SER A 51 23.78 -8.18 5.11
CA SER A 51 23.85 -6.95 4.31
C SER A 51 22.54 -6.14 4.33
N VAL A 52 22.16 -5.60 5.49
CA VAL A 52 21.12 -4.56 5.61
C VAL A 52 21.73 -3.18 5.41
N SER A 53 20.95 -2.24 4.85
CA SER A 53 21.41 -0.87 4.60
C SER A 53 22.01 -0.28 5.89
N GLY A 54 23.18 0.35 5.80
CA GLY A 54 23.87 0.87 6.98
C GLY A 54 23.04 1.87 7.80
N LYS A 55 22.03 2.50 7.17
CA LYS A 55 21.07 3.39 7.82
C LYS A 55 20.03 2.65 8.67
N ALA A 56 19.64 1.42 8.30
CA ALA A 56 18.70 0.61 9.08
C ALA A 56 19.26 0.18 10.44
N ARG A 57 20.60 0.26 10.61
CA ARG A 57 21.31 0.00 11.86
C ARG A 57 21.33 1.20 12.82
N SER A 58 20.87 2.37 12.38
CA SER A 58 20.91 3.56 13.25
C SER A 58 19.92 3.47 14.42
N GLY A 59 18.89 2.62 14.31
CA GLY A 59 17.95 2.39 15.39
C GLY A 59 18.43 1.32 16.36
N ASP A 60 18.31 1.60 17.66
CA ASP A 60 18.35 0.60 18.73
C ASP A 60 17.14 -0.35 18.73
N TYR A 61 16.26 -0.25 17.73
CA TYR A 61 15.00 -0.98 17.66
C TYR A 61 14.76 -1.56 16.26
N TYR A 62 14.11 -2.73 16.20
CA TYR A 62 13.53 -3.30 14.98
C TYR A 62 12.01 -3.35 15.09
N PHE A 63 11.34 -3.39 13.96
CA PHE A 63 9.89 -3.53 13.90
C PHE A 63 9.52 -5.00 13.68
N SER A 64 8.79 -5.59 14.61
CA SER A 64 8.21 -6.93 14.49
C SER A 64 6.83 -6.81 13.85
N GLY A 65 6.75 -7.00 12.53
CA GLY A 65 5.50 -6.93 11.77
C GLY A 65 4.59 -8.13 12.03
N ILE A 66 3.31 -7.87 12.28
CA ILE A 66 2.23 -8.86 12.36
C ILE A 66 1.40 -8.91 11.07
N GLU A 67 1.33 -7.79 10.34
CA GLU A 67 0.63 -7.68 9.07
C GLU A 67 1.36 -6.73 8.12
N VAL A 68 1.35 -7.04 6.83
CA VAL A 68 1.96 -6.22 5.77
C VAL A 68 0.92 -5.97 4.69
N LEU A 69 0.61 -4.70 4.45
CA LEU A 69 -0.33 -4.24 3.45
C LEU A 69 0.44 -3.47 2.36
N ALA A 70 0.41 -3.98 1.13
CA ALA A 70 0.93 -3.24 -0.02
C ALA A 70 -0.14 -2.25 -0.49
N LYS A 71 0.23 -0.99 -0.75
CA LYS A 71 -0.70 -0.02 -1.32
C LYS A 71 -1.13 -0.50 -2.71
N HIS A 72 -2.44 -0.54 -2.96
CA HIS A 72 -2.99 -0.85 -4.28
C HIS A 72 -2.67 0.29 -5.27
N ASP A 73 -2.26 -0.09 -6.47
CA ASP A 73 -2.01 0.77 -7.63
C ASP A 73 -3.02 1.94 -7.72
N GLU A 74 -2.56 3.16 -8.04
CA GLU A 74 -3.40 4.37 -8.15
C GLU A 74 -4.52 4.25 -9.19
N LYS A 75 -4.52 3.17 -9.99
CA LYS A 75 -5.53 2.83 -10.97
C LYS A 75 -6.65 1.91 -10.46
N TYR A 76 -6.75 1.68 -9.15
CA TYR A 76 -7.82 0.85 -8.57
C TYR A 76 -9.21 1.47 -8.82
N MET A 77 -9.92 0.95 -9.82
CA MET A 77 -11.35 1.22 -10.04
C MET A 77 -12.14 0.05 -9.42
N PRO A 78 -12.75 0.23 -8.24
CA PRO A 78 -13.54 -0.83 -7.63
C PRO A 78 -14.70 -1.22 -8.55
N LYS A 79 -15.10 -2.50 -8.51
CA LYS A 79 -16.18 -3.04 -9.36
C LYS A 79 -17.49 -2.26 -9.17
N GLU A 80 -17.79 -1.84 -7.95
CA GLU A 80 -18.94 -0.95 -7.66
C GLU A 80 -18.88 0.37 -8.44
N VAL A 81 -17.70 0.97 -8.58
CA VAL A 81 -17.51 2.22 -9.35
C VAL A 81 -17.58 1.95 -10.84
N ALA A 82 -17.04 0.82 -11.33
CA ALA A 82 -17.19 0.42 -12.72
C ALA A 82 -18.67 0.19 -13.09
N GLU A 83 -19.42 -0.53 -12.26
CA GLU A 83 -20.86 -0.77 -12.45
C GLU A 83 -21.68 0.51 -12.36
N ALA A 84 -21.33 1.42 -11.43
CA ALA A 84 -22.00 2.72 -11.31
C ALA A 84 -21.77 3.60 -12.55
N ILE A 85 -20.55 3.63 -13.09
CA ILE A 85 -20.23 4.35 -14.33
C ILE A 85 -21.00 3.76 -15.51
N GLU A 86 -21.05 2.42 -15.63
CA GLU A 86 -21.76 1.75 -16.71
C GLU A 86 -23.28 1.99 -16.65
N ARG A 87 -23.87 1.92 -15.45
CA ARG A 87 -25.29 2.24 -15.22
C ARG A 87 -25.63 3.68 -15.56
N ASN A 88 -24.74 4.63 -15.23
CA ASN A 88 -24.93 6.05 -15.58
C ASN A 88 -24.77 6.29 -17.08
N LYS A 89 -23.80 5.64 -17.73
CA LYS A 89 -23.61 5.72 -19.18
C LYS A 89 -24.83 5.18 -19.94
N LYS A 90 -25.41 4.08 -19.45
CA LYS A 90 -26.63 3.50 -20.02
C LYS A 90 -27.84 4.41 -19.84
N LYS A 91 -28.02 5.00 -18.65
CA LYS A 91 -29.06 6.00 -18.40
C LYS A 91 -28.92 7.26 -19.27
N LEU A 92 -27.71 7.77 -19.50
CA LEU A 92 -27.50 8.93 -20.39
C LEU A 92 -27.83 8.62 -21.86
N ALA A 93 -27.59 7.38 -22.31
CA ALA A 93 -27.90 6.96 -23.68
C ALA A 93 -29.40 6.65 -23.91
N GLU A 94 -30.14 6.36 -22.84
CA GLU A 94 -31.59 6.05 -22.87
C GLU A 94 -32.48 7.26 -22.51
N MET A 95 -31.92 8.45 -22.32
CA MET A 95 -32.72 9.69 -22.25
C MET A 95 -33.05 10.13 -23.69
N PRO A 96 -34.31 10.03 -24.15
CA PRO A 96 -34.69 10.60 -25.43
C PRO A 96 -34.49 12.12 -25.36
N GLU A 97 -33.83 12.68 -26.38
CA GLU A 97 -33.81 14.12 -26.60
C GLU A 97 -35.24 14.57 -26.96
N ASP A 98 -36.05 14.89 -25.95
CA ASP A 98 -37.33 15.57 -26.17
C ASP A 98 -37.03 17.04 -26.50
N GLY A 99 -36.63 17.24 -27.75
CA GLY A 99 -36.47 18.53 -28.39
C GLY A 99 -37.78 18.95 -29.09
N GLU A 100 -38.45 19.94 -28.50
CA GLU A 100 -39.16 21.03 -29.17
C GLU A 100 -40.49 20.73 -29.89
N ARG A 101 -41.62 21.10 -29.25
CA ARG A 101 -42.58 22.11 -29.78
C ARG A 101 -43.74 22.39 -28.83
N ALA A 102 -43.74 23.58 -28.24
CA ALA A 102 -44.97 24.32 -28.00
C ALA A 102 -44.73 25.77 -28.43
N LYS A 103 -45.01 26.05 -29.72
CA LYS A 103 -45.09 27.42 -30.22
C LYS A 103 -46.21 28.14 -29.47
N SER A 104 -45.87 29.29 -28.88
CA SER A 104 -46.83 30.34 -28.56
C SER A 104 -47.73 30.63 -29.75
N THR A 105 -49.04 30.60 -29.54
CA THR A 105 -50.06 31.30 -30.33
C THR A 105 -51.18 31.66 -29.37
#